data_AF-A0A1L8Z9A2-F1
#
_entry.id   AF-A0A1L8Z9A2-F1
#
_cell.length_a   1.000
_cell.length_b   1.000
_cell.length_c   1.000
_cell.angle_alpha   90.00
_cell.angle_beta   90.00
_cell.angle_gamma   90.00
#
_symmetry.space_group_name_H-M   'P 1'
#
loop_
_entity.id
_entity.type
_entity.pdbx_description
1 polymer ?
#
loop_
_entity_poly.entity_id
_entity_poly.type
_entity_poly.pdbx_seq_one_letter_code
_entity_poly.pdbx_strand_id
1 'polypeptide(L)'
;KTYENYKFKPHFIIENHKYNDLNNIKRKLEKSIERRKENSQKNYQNLKANIFNILIEQLKKETNIGILKPIIKEYLNKQKKIEYNKVFGIYYLELLEIIKNEKKSLNTEEFNIKAV
;
A
#
# COMPACT_ATOMS: atom_id res chain seq x y z
N LYS A 1 15.82 -1.69 -38.32
CA LYS A 1 17.31 -1.74 -38.29
C LYS A 1 17.84 -2.84 -37.38
N THR A 2 17.32 -3.01 -36.17
CA THR A 2 17.79 -4.08 -35.26
C THR A 2 17.51 -5.48 -35.81
N TYR A 3 16.28 -5.79 -36.25
CA TYR A 3 15.91 -7.12 -36.76
C TYR A 3 16.86 -7.69 -37.85
N GLU A 4 17.14 -6.91 -38.90
CA GLU A 4 18.01 -7.33 -40.02
C GLU A 4 19.44 -7.70 -39.56
N ASN A 5 19.97 -7.00 -38.55
CA ASN A 5 21.32 -7.23 -38.04
C ASN A 5 21.48 -8.56 -37.28
N TYR A 6 20.37 -9.15 -36.82
CA TYR A 6 20.40 -10.37 -36.02
C TYR A 6 19.76 -11.56 -36.74
N LYS A 7 19.01 -11.37 -37.84
CA LYS A 7 18.26 -12.42 -38.56
C LYS A 7 19.06 -13.69 -38.89
N PHE A 8 20.36 -13.57 -39.16
CA PHE A 8 21.24 -14.68 -39.53
C PHE A 8 22.15 -15.17 -38.39
N LYS A 9 22.02 -14.61 -37.18
CA LYS A 9 22.79 -15.06 -36.02
C LYS A 9 22.22 -16.38 -35.50
N PRO A 10 23.06 -17.33 -35.08
CA PRO A 10 22.62 -18.67 -34.65
C PRO A 10 21.68 -18.68 -33.43
N HIS A 11 21.61 -17.59 -32.66
CA HIS A 11 20.75 -17.46 -31.47
C HIS A 11 19.50 -16.62 -31.74
N PHE A 12 19.34 -16.09 -32.96
CA PHE A 12 18.20 -15.28 -33.34
C PHE A 12 17.23 -16.13 -34.14
N ILE A 13 16.44 -16.92 -33.41
CA ILE A 13 15.39 -17.74 -34.01
C ILE A 13 14.09 -16.94 -33.91
N ILE A 14 13.64 -16.35 -35.01
CA ILE A 14 12.25 -15.88 -35.14
C ILE A 14 11.62 -16.62 -36.32
N GLU A 15 11.41 -17.91 -36.13
CA GLU A 15 10.48 -18.69 -36.94
C GLU A 15 9.24 -18.94 -36.08
N ASN A 16 8.29 -18.00 -36.11
CA ASN A 16 6.97 -18.13 -35.46
C ASN A 16 6.25 -19.44 -35.85
N HIS A 17 6.63 -20.00 -37.00
CA HIS A 17 6.13 -21.22 -37.61
C HIS A 17 6.92 -22.49 -37.22
N LYS A 18 8.07 -22.36 -36.54
CA LYS A 18 8.88 -23.50 -36.07
C LYS A 18 8.33 -24.12 -34.78
N TYR A 19 7.64 -23.32 -33.98
CA TYR A 19 7.12 -23.72 -32.68
C TYR A 19 5.60 -23.69 -32.68
N ASN A 20 4.97 -24.81 -33.06
CA ASN A 20 3.51 -24.96 -33.09
C ASN A 20 2.85 -24.69 -31.72
N ASP A 21 3.61 -24.81 -30.64
CA ASP A 21 3.19 -24.58 -29.26
C ASP A 21 3.38 -23.14 -28.76
N LEU A 22 3.98 -22.25 -29.56
CA LEU A 22 4.25 -20.86 -29.15
C LEU A 22 2.97 -20.10 -28.77
N ASN A 23 1.89 -20.29 -29.54
CA ASN A 23 0.58 -19.72 -29.21
C ASN A 23 0.04 -20.25 -27.87
N ASN A 24 0.25 -21.53 -27.57
CA ASN A 24 -0.16 -22.12 -26.29
C ASN A 24 0.65 -21.56 -25.12
N ILE A 25 1.97 -21.37 -25.29
CA ILE A 25 2.85 -20.77 -24.29
C ILE A 25 2.43 -19.32 -24.02
N LYS A 26 2.22 -18.53 -25.09
CA LYS A 26 1.76 -17.13 -24.98
C LYS A 26 0.43 -17.04 -24.22
N ARG A 27 -0.54 -17.89 -24.57
CA ARG A 27 -1.85 -17.93 -23.90
C ARG A 27 -1.75 -18.31 -22.41
N LYS A 28 -0.85 -19.24 -22.05
CA LYS A 28 -0.60 -19.60 -20.64
C LYS A 28 0.00 -18.42 -19.86
N LEU A 29 0.94 -17.72 -20.47
CA LEU A 29 1.57 -16.52 -19.90
C LEU A 29 0.54 -15.41 -19.67
N GLU A 30 -0.26 -15.08 -20.68
CA GLU A 30 -1.33 -14.08 -20.58
C GLU A 30 -2.31 -14.41 -19.46
N LYS A 31 -2.82 -15.65 -19.40
CA LYS A 31 -3.71 -16.10 -18.32
C LYS A 31 -3.07 -16.02 -16.92
N SER A 32 -1.76 -16.30 -16.82
CA SER A 32 -1.06 -16.20 -15.53
C SER A 32 -0.89 -14.76 -15.06
N ILE A 33 -0.73 -13.82 -15.99
CA ILE A 33 -0.65 -12.38 -15.72
C ILE A 33 -2.04 -11.82 -15.37
N GLU A 34 -3.08 -12.25 -16.08
CA GLU A 34 -4.47 -11.88 -15.82
C GLU A 34 -4.92 -12.28 -14.41
N ARG A 35 -4.64 -13.53 -14.00
CA ARG A 35 -4.85 -14.01 -12.62
C ARG A 35 -4.10 -13.20 -11.55
N ARG A 36 -2.93 -12.61 -11.90
CA ARG A 36 -2.20 -11.72 -10.98
C ARG A 36 -2.85 -10.34 -10.87
N LYS A 37 -3.53 -9.84 -11.91
CA LYS A 37 -4.21 -8.54 -11.90
C LYS A 37 -5.47 -8.53 -11.03
N GLU A 38 -6.23 -9.62 -11.00
CA GLU A 38 -7.46 -9.75 -10.20
C GLU A 38 -7.24 -9.64 -8.68
N ASN A 39 -6.02 -9.89 -8.17
CA ASN A 39 -5.72 -9.80 -6.73
C ASN A 39 -5.33 -8.40 -6.22
N SER A 40 -5.34 -7.37 -7.07
CA SER A 40 -4.90 -6.02 -6.70
C SER A 40 -5.73 -5.40 -5.55
N GLN A 41 -7.06 -5.58 -5.56
CA GLN A 41 -7.96 -5.09 -4.50
C GLN A 41 -7.67 -5.77 -3.16
N LYS A 42 -7.52 -7.10 -3.16
CA LYS A 42 -7.21 -7.90 -1.96
C LYS A 42 -5.83 -7.56 -1.40
N ASN A 43 -4.86 -7.34 -2.29
CA ASN A 43 -3.53 -6.86 -1.91
C ASN A 43 -3.57 -5.47 -1.28
N TYR A 44 -4.42 -4.56 -1.78
CA TYR A 44 -4.59 -3.23 -1.18
C TYR A 44 -5.24 -3.29 0.21
N GLN A 45 -6.25 -4.15 0.41
CA GLN A 45 -6.85 -4.34 1.73
C GLN A 45 -5.85 -4.94 2.73
N ASN A 46 -5.09 -5.94 2.32
CA ASN A 46 -4.03 -6.53 3.15
C ASN A 46 -2.94 -5.50 3.48
N LEU A 47 -2.52 -4.70 2.50
CA LEU A 47 -1.59 -3.59 2.69
C LEU A 47 -2.10 -2.61 3.74
N LYS A 48 -3.36 -2.18 3.63
CA LYS A 48 -3.98 -1.25 4.57
C LYS A 48 -4.07 -1.83 5.98
N ALA A 49 -4.46 -3.10 6.11
CA ALA A 49 -4.54 -3.78 7.40
C ALA A 49 -3.16 -3.92 8.07
N ASN A 50 -2.13 -4.27 7.31
CA ASN A 50 -0.77 -4.36 7.83
C ASN A 50 -0.24 -3.00 8.30
N ILE A 51 -0.45 -1.95 7.50
CA ILE A 51 -0.04 -0.59 7.86
C ILE A 51 -0.78 -0.11 9.11
N PHE A 52 -2.08 -0.39 9.21
CA PHE A 52 -2.85 -0.10 10.41
C PHE A 52 -2.25 -0.75 11.66
N ASN A 53 -1.93 -2.05 11.58
CA ASN A 53 -1.34 -2.77 12.71
C ASN A 53 0.04 -2.24 13.10
N ILE A 54 0.90 -1.90 12.12
CA ILE A 54 2.22 -1.32 12.39
C ILE A 54 2.09 0.04 13.12
N LEU A 55 1.19 0.91 12.64
CA LEU A 55 0.99 2.23 13.25
C LEU A 55 0.42 2.12 14.68
N ILE A 56 -0.48 1.16 14.93
CA ILE A 56 -0.97 0.86 16.28
C ILE A 56 0.19 0.48 17.20
N GLU A 57 1.04 -0.44 16.76
CA GLU A 57 2.18 -0.90 17.58
C GLU A 57 3.20 0.21 17.86
N GLN A 58 3.40 1.13 16.92
CA GLN A 58 4.28 2.28 17.10
C GLN A 58 3.70 3.31 18.07
N LEU A 59 2.40 3.59 17.98
CA LEU A 59 1.75 4.68 18.71
C LEU A 59 1.06 4.25 20.01
N LYS A 60 0.99 2.95 20.33
CA LYS A 60 0.36 2.44 21.56
C LYS A 60 0.98 2.98 22.86
N LYS A 61 2.22 3.47 22.81
CA LYS A 61 2.90 4.10 23.95
C LYS A 61 2.44 5.53 24.18
N GLU A 62 1.94 6.19 23.14
CA GLU A 62 1.59 7.61 23.17
C GLU A 62 0.17 7.83 23.68
N THR A 63 -0.76 6.94 23.33
CA THR A 63 -2.19 7.07 23.65
C THR A 63 -2.84 5.70 23.80
N ASN A 64 -3.94 5.64 24.57
CA ASN A 64 -4.75 4.44 24.74
C ASN A 64 -5.23 3.91 23.36
N ILE A 65 -5.09 2.59 23.16
CA ILE A 65 -5.50 1.88 21.96
C ILE A 65 -6.96 2.16 21.56
N GLY A 66 -7.86 2.36 22.54
CA GLY A 66 -9.27 2.68 22.29
C GLY A 66 -9.48 3.97 21.49
N ILE A 67 -8.68 5.00 21.78
CA ILE A 67 -8.70 6.31 21.11
C ILE A 67 -7.84 6.26 19.84
N LEU A 68 -6.73 5.52 19.87
CA LEU A 68 -5.80 5.44 18.75
C LEU A 68 -6.40 4.75 17.52
N LYS A 69 -7.17 3.66 17.72
CA LYS A 69 -7.81 2.89 16.63
C LYS A 69 -8.67 3.76 15.70
N PRO A 70 -9.64 4.55 16.18
CA PRO A 70 -10.47 5.38 15.30
C PRO A 70 -9.64 6.44 14.57
N ILE A 71 -8.69 7.11 15.24
CA ILE A 71 -7.82 8.12 14.62
C ILE A 71 -7.04 7.56 13.44
N ILE A 72 -6.33 6.44 13.65
CA ILE A 72 -5.54 5.80 12.58
C ILE A 72 -6.45 5.34 11.45
N LYS A 73 -7.63 4.79 11.78
CA LYS A 73 -8.59 4.33 10.76
C LYS A 73 -9.07 5.48 9.89
N GLU A 74 -9.45 6.60 10.50
CA GLU A 74 -9.89 7.79 9.79
C GLU A 74 -8.77 8.40 8.94
N TYR A 75 -7.56 8.51 9.50
CA TYR A 75 -6.37 8.96 8.79
C TYR A 75 -6.10 8.13 7.53
N LEU A 76 -6.04 6.80 7.65
CA LEU A 76 -5.82 5.90 6.50
C LEU A 76 -6.99 5.87 5.51
N ASN A 77 -8.20 6.28 5.91
CA ASN A 77 -9.35 6.43 5.00
C ASN A 77 -9.27 7.73 4.19
N LYS A 78 -8.72 8.80 4.75
CA LYS A 78 -8.51 10.08 4.07
C LYS A 78 -7.39 10.02 3.02
N GLN A 79 -6.45 9.08 3.17
CA GLN A 79 -5.33 8.91 2.25
C GLN A 79 -5.79 8.39 0.89
N LYS A 80 -5.45 9.12 -0.19
CA LYS A 80 -5.72 8.71 -1.58
C LYS A 80 -5.00 7.42 -1.97
N LYS A 81 -3.79 7.22 -1.44
CA LYS A 81 -2.97 6.01 -1.63
C LYS A 81 -2.10 5.78 -0.41
N ILE A 82 -2.11 4.55 0.08
CA ILE A 82 -1.32 4.12 1.23
C ILE A 82 -0.07 3.36 0.75
N GLU A 83 1.09 3.69 1.30
CA GLU A 83 2.39 3.12 0.89
C GLU A 83 3.25 2.76 2.12
N TYR A 84 3.95 1.62 2.09
CA TYR A 84 4.74 1.14 3.24
C TYR A 84 5.94 2.04 3.59
N ASN A 85 6.58 2.62 2.59
CA ASN A 85 7.76 3.48 2.78
C ASN A 85 7.47 4.73 3.63
N LYS A 86 6.20 5.13 3.75
CA LYS A 86 5.77 6.30 4.52
C LYS A 86 5.44 5.99 5.98
N VAL A 87 5.28 4.72 6.33
CA VAL A 87 4.80 4.28 7.66
C VAL A 87 5.73 4.72 8.78
N PHE A 88 7.04 4.51 8.61
CA PHE A 88 8.04 4.79 9.65
C PHE A 88 8.47 6.27 9.74
N GLY A 89 7.90 7.15 8.92
CA GLY A 89 8.25 8.56 8.88
C GLY A 89 7.02 9.43 8.82
N ILE A 90 6.58 9.75 7.60
CA ILE A 90 5.50 10.71 7.33
C ILE A 90 4.23 10.35 8.12
N TYR A 91 3.75 9.10 8.02
CA TYR A 91 2.49 8.72 8.65
C TYR A 91 2.57 8.74 10.17
N TYR A 92 3.69 8.28 10.73
CA TYR A 92 3.92 8.32 12.17
C TYR A 92 3.97 9.74 12.72
N LEU A 93 4.70 10.64 12.07
CA LEU A 93 4.84 12.04 12.49
C LEU A 93 3.51 12.81 12.40
N GLU A 94 2.77 12.65 11.30
CA GLU A 94 1.45 13.27 11.14
C GLU A 94 0.46 12.79 12.20
N LEU A 95 0.43 11.48 12.48
CA LEU A 95 -0.43 10.91 13.51
C LEU A 95 -0.05 11.38 14.91
N LEU A 96 1.25 11.50 15.21
CA LEU A 96 1.70 12.08 16.48
C LEU A 96 1.20 13.51 16.69
N GLU A 97 1.22 14.32 15.63
CA GLU A 97 0.73 15.69 15.69
C GLU A 97 -0.78 15.74 15.94
N ILE A 98 -1.55 14.91 15.22
CA ILE A 98 -3.01 14.79 15.43
C ILE A 98 -3.32 14.41 16.89
N ILE A 99 -2.64 13.40 17.42
CA ILE A 99 -2.82 12.93 18.80
C ILE A 99 -2.49 14.03 19.82
N LYS A 100 -1.42 14.81 19.59
CA LYS A 100 -1.06 15.92 20.47
C LYS A 100 -2.11 17.03 20.45
N ASN A 101 -2.64 17.36 19.29
CA ASN A 101 -3.67 18.39 19.13
C ASN A 101 -4.99 17.98 19.79
N GLU A 102 -5.41 16.72 19.66
CA GLU A 102 -6.58 16.20 20.37
C GLU A 102 -6.42 16.30 21.89
N LYS A 103 -5.26 15.89 22.43
CA LYS A 103 -4.98 16.03 23.87
C LYS A 103 -5.06 17.49 24.33
N LYS A 104 -4.56 18.43 23.52
CA LYS A 104 -4.63 19.86 23.83
C LYS A 104 -6.07 20.36 23.87
N SER A 105 -6.90 19.95 22.90
CA SER A 105 -8.33 20.31 22.85
C SER A 105 -9.09 19.84 24.09
N LEU A 106 -8.91 18.57 24.47
CA LEU A 106 -9.53 17.97 25.65
C LEU A 106 -9.16 18.69 26.95
N ASN A 107 -7.88 19.06 27.09
CA ASN A 107 -7.43 19.81 28.27
C ASN A 107 -8.13 21.18 28.37
N THR A 108 -8.25 21.91 27.26
CA THR A 108 -8.96 23.21 27.24
C THR A 108 -10.45 23.10 27.57
N GLU A 109 -11.14 22.03 27.13
CA GLU A 109 -12.54 21.80 27.47
C GLU A 109 -12.74 21.49 28.95
N GLU A 110 -11.87 20.69 29.57
CA GLU A 110 -11.89 20.45 31.02
C GLU A 110 -11.68 21.73 31.84
N PHE A 111 -10.77 22.62 31.40
CA PHE A 111 -10.56 23.91 32.07
C PHE A 111 -11.80 24.80 32.00
N ASN A 112 -12.52 24.81 30.88
CA ASN A 112 -13.73 25.59 30.72
C ASN A 112 -14.90 25.05 31.56
N ILE A 113 -15.00 23.72 31.73
CA ILE A 113 -16.05 23.11 32.55
C ILE A 113 -15.80 23.33 34.05
N LYS A 114 -14.53 23.35 34.50
CA LYS A 114 -14.19 23.59 35.92
C LYS A 114 -14.28 25.06 36.34
N ALA A 115 -14.34 25.99 35.39
CA ALA A 115 -14.40 27.43 35.64
C ALA A 115 -15.83 28.00 35.70
N VAL A 116 -16.85 27.15 35.55
CA VAL A 116 -18.29 27.46 35.68
C VAL A 116 -18.82 26.85 36.96
#